data_AF-A0A9E0QUG8-F1
#
_entry.id   AF-A0A9E0QUG8-F1
#
_cell.length_a   1.000
_cell.length_b   1.000
_cell.length_c   1.000
_cell.angle_alpha   90.00
_cell.angle_beta   90.00
_cell.angle_gamma   90.00
#
_symmetry.space_group_name_H-M   'P 1'
#
loop_
_entity.id
_entity.type
_entity.pdbx_description
1 polymer ?
#
loop_
_entity_poly.entity_id
_entity_poly.type
_entity_poly.pdbx_seq_one_letter_code
_entity_poly.pdbx_strand_id
1 'polypeptide(L)'
;MMPHASPFDWSASPVAQQIAHLRDLSPEAFREAIAGYDWALDPEPVLGWAMAQRGIDLCTALAVFFNGDPGRFNYMPKAHVPAQYRGVARVLDNICLRVNSGFYLIYPGETPRHQARLSTWLGYQQADRAEGRRGRWMLDERILAPMLQDDLRLPREMAPAGKPRPSLWRDLLSPIIGLGVDRDILKYKDPL
;
A
#
# COMPACT_ATOMS: atom_id res chain seq x y z
N MET A 1 -13.27 -31.63 19.91
CA MET A 1 -13.82 -30.98 18.71
C MET A 1 -13.94 -29.50 19.03
N MET A 2 -12.99 -28.68 18.59
CA MET A 2 -13.04 -27.23 18.87
C MET A 2 -14.06 -26.61 17.92
N PRO A 3 -14.98 -25.75 18.39
CA PRO A 3 -15.89 -25.04 17.51
C PRO A 3 -15.06 -24.13 16.60
N HIS A 4 -15.13 -24.35 15.29
CA HIS A 4 -14.65 -23.37 14.33
C HIS A 4 -15.49 -22.11 14.52
N ALA A 5 -14.87 -21.02 14.93
CA ALA A 5 -15.54 -19.73 14.98
C ALA A 5 -16.11 -19.42 13.59
N SER A 6 -17.41 -19.11 13.53
CA SER A 6 -18.05 -18.69 12.29
C SER A 6 -17.32 -17.47 11.71
N PRO A 7 -17.19 -17.37 10.37
CA PRO A 7 -16.59 -16.19 9.74
C PRO A 7 -17.33 -14.91 10.17
N PHE A 8 -16.59 -13.82 10.33
CA PHE A 8 -17.15 -12.53 10.72
C PHE A 8 -18.13 -12.02 9.65
N ASP A 9 -19.37 -11.72 10.06
CA ASP A 9 -20.39 -11.18 9.15
C ASP A 9 -20.25 -9.67 9.05
N TRP A 10 -19.56 -9.21 8.00
CA TRP A 10 -19.36 -7.81 7.67
C TRP A 10 -20.68 -7.07 7.39
N SER A 11 -21.65 -7.74 6.77
CA SER A 11 -22.88 -7.11 6.29
C SER A 11 -23.88 -6.81 7.40
N ALA A 12 -23.91 -7.66 8.44
CA ALA A 12 -24.79 -7.49 9.59
C ALA A 12 -24.16 -6.66 10.72
N SER A 13 -22.84 -6.41 10.64
CA SER A 13 -22.08 -5.75 11.71
C SER A 13 -22.03 -4.24 11.51
N PRO A 14 -22.35 -3.41 12.52
CA PRO A 14 -22.14 -1.97 12.46
C PRO A 14 -20.66 -1.61 12.21
N VAL A 15 -20.41 -0.48 11.53
CA VAL A 15 -19.05 0.04 11.22
C VAL A 15 -18.09 -0.01 12.43
N ALA A 16 -18.56 0.38 13.61
CA ALA A 16 -17.73 0.37 14.83
C ALA A 16 -17.27 -1.05 15.21
N GLN A 17 -18.13 -2.06 15.03
CA GLN A 17 -17.79 -3.46 15.29
C GLN A 17 -16.87 -4.01 14.20
N GLN A 18 -17.05 -3.61 12.94
CA GLN A 18 -16.14 -3.98 11.86
C GLN A 18 -14.72 -3.45 12.12
N ILE A 19 -14.59 -2.18 12.54
CA ILE A 19 -13.30 -1.59 12.92
C ILE A 19 -12.73 -2.26 14.16
N ALA A 20 -13.54 -2.56 15.17
CA ALA A 20 -13.09 -3.29 16.37
C ALA A 20 -12.55 -4.68 15.99
N HIS A 21 -13.27 -5.43 15.16
CA HIS A 21 -12.83 -6.71 14.65
C HIS A 21 -11.48 -6.61 13.94
N LEU A 22 -11.32 -5.63 13.03
CA LEU A 22 -10.07 -5.39 12.33
C LEU A 22 -8.90 -5.09 13.29
N ARG A 23 -9.13 -4.40 14.41
CA ARG A 23 -8.08 -4.10 15.39
C ARG A 23 -7.56 -5.34 16.12
N ASP A 24 -8.41 -6.34 16.30
CA ASP A 24 -8.09 -7.56 17.03
C ASP A 24 -7.41 -8.62 16.15
N LEU A 25 -7.31 -8.36 14.84
CA LEU A 25 -6.63 -9.25 13.89
C LEU A 25 -5.10 -9.17 14.03
N SER A 26 -4.44 -10.31 13.80
CA SER A 26 -3.00 -10.33 13.50
C SER A 26 -2.69 -9.47 12.27
N PRO A 27 -1.48 -8.90 12.12
CA PRO A 27 -1.11 -8.06 10.97
C PRO A 27 -1.39 -8.73 9.61
N GLU A 28 -1.12 -10.02 9.49
CA GLU A 28 -1.39 -10.80 8.27
C GLU A 28 -2.89 -10.90 7.99
N ALA A 29 -3.69 -11.32 8.98
CA ALA A 29 -5.14 -11.41 8.85
C ALA A 29 -5.79 -10.04 8.60
N PHE A 30 -5.25 -8.96 9.17
CA PHE A 30 -5.69 -7.60 8.88
C PHE A 30 -5.48 -7.23 7.42
N ARG A 31 -4.29 -7.52 6.85
CA ARG A 31 -3.99 -7.29 5.42
C ARG A 31 -4.91 -8.10 4.51
N GLU A 32 -5.17 -9.37 4.84
CA GLU A 32 -6.14 -10.21 4.10
C GLU A 32 -7.54 -9.60 4.13
N ALA A 33 -8.01 -9.25 5.33
CA ALA A 33 -9.37 -8.76 5.53
C ALA A 33 -9.64 -7.48 4.74
N ILE A 34 -8.70 -6.52 4.75
CA ILE A 34 -8.89 -5.26 4.01
C ILE A 34 -8.78 -5.46 2.49
N ALA A 35 -7.90 -6.35 2.03
CA ALA A 35 -7.76 -6.66 0.60
C ALA A 35 -9.03 -7.28 0.02
N GLY A 36 -9.71 -8.15 0.79
CA GLY A 36 -10.96 -8.79 0.42
C GLY A 36 -12.24 -8.07 0.86
N TYR A 37 -12.14 -6.87 1.43
CA TYR A 37 -13.29 -6.13 1.95
C TYR A 37 -14.31 -5.83 0.83
N ASP A 38 -15.60 -6.03 1.11
CA ASP A 38 -16.65 -5.74 0.15
C ASP A 38 -16.95 -4.24 0.07
N TRP A 39 -16.62 -3.63 -1.08
CA TRP A 39 -16.84 -2.21 -1.33
C TRP A 39 -18.32 -1.83 -1.50
N ALA A 40 -19.25 -2.79 -1.53
CA ALA A 40 -20.69 -2.54 -1.48
C ALA A 40 -21.22 -2.22 -0.07
N LEU A 41 -20.41 -2.45 0.98
CA LEU A 41 -20.75 -2.14 2.37
C LEU A 41 -20.43 -0.67 2.71
N ASP A 42 -19.67 -0.44 3.80
CA ASP A 42 -19.27 0.89 4.27
C ASP A 42 -17.77 1.16 4.04
N PRO A 43 -17.26 1.21 2.79
CA PRO A 43 -15.83 1.34 2.52
C PRO A 43 -15.26 2.67 3.00
N GLU A 44 -16.03 3.75 2.95
CA GLU A 44 -15.55 5.08 3.36
C GLU A 44 -15.07 5.11 4.82
N PRO A 45 -15.89 4.77 5.82
CA PRO A 45 -15.43 4.78 7.19
C PRO A 45 -14.46 3.63 7.50
N VAL A 46 -14.67 2.42 6.96
CA VAL A 46 -13.87 1.24 7.32
C VAL A 46 -12.50 1.27 6.64
N LEU A 47 -12.46 1.32 5.31
CA LEU A 47 -11.19 1.36 4.57
C LEU A 47 -10.51 2.72 4.71
N GLY A 48 -11.26 3.82 4.88
CA GLY A 48 -10.67 5.12 5.17
C GLY A 48 -9.82 5.10 6.45
N TRP A 49 -10.31 4.47 7.52
CA TRP A 49 -9.56 4.22 8.75
C TRP A 49 -8.45 3.20 8.54
N ALA A 50 -8.75 2.04 7.95
CA ALA A 50 -7.81 0.93 7.83
C ALA A 50 -6.59 1.33 7.01
N MET A 51 -6.79 1.93 5.84
CA MET A 51 -5.72 2.37 4.93
C MET A 51 -4.87 3.53 5.48
N ALA A 52 -5.21 4.08 6.64
CA ALA A 52 -4.39 5.07 7.35
C ALA A 52 -3.51 4.44 8.45
N GLN A 53 -3.68 3.15 8.73
CA GLN A 53 -2.90 2.45 9.76
C GLN A 53 -1.47 2.16 9.30
N ARG A 54 -0.57 2.05 10.27
CA ARG A 54 0.80 1.57 10.05
C ARG A 54 0.79 0.06 9.78
N GLY A 55 1.77 -0.43 9.03
CA GLY A 55 1.92 -1.86 8.75
C GLY A 55 1.20 -2.34 7.49
N ILE A 56 0.56 -1.44 6.75
CA ILE A 56 0.06 -1.73 5.40
C ILE A 56 1.20 -1.54 4.41
N ASP A 57 1.48 -2.58 3.64
CA ASP A 57 2.44 -2.53 2.54
C ASP A 57 1.80 -2.13 1.21
N LEU A 58 2.68 -1.81 0.26
CA LEU A 58 2.28 -1.35 -1.06
C LEU A 58 1.47 -2.41 -1.82
N CYS A 59 1.80 -3.69 -1.68
CA CYS A 59 1.09 -4.77 -2.36
C CYS A 59 -0.37 -4.86 -1.89
N THR A 60 -0.59 -4.77 -0.58
CA THR A 60 -1.90 -4.74 0.06
C THR A 60 -2.66 -3.49 -0.34
N ALA A 61 -2.02 -2.32 -0.32
CA ALA A 61 -2.66 -1.08 -0.74
C ALA A 61 -3.13 -1.11 -2.19
N LEU A 62 -2.34 -1.69 -3.09
CA LEU A 62 -2.73 -1.88 -4.49
C LEU A 62 -3.85 -2.91 -4.63
N ALA A 63 -3.85 -3.98 -3.83
CA ALA A 63 -4.97 -4.93 -3.81
C ALA A 63 -6.28 -4.26 -3.41
N VAL A 64 -6.27 -3.49 -2.32
CA VAL A 64 -7.44 -2.73 -1.86
C VAL A 64 -7.87 -1.72 -2.93
N PHE A 65 -6.92 -0.98 -3.52
CA PHE A 65 -7.19 -0.01 -4.59
C PHE A 65 -7.90 -0.66 -5.78
N PHE A 66 -7.38 -1.77 -6.30
CA PHE A 66 -7.97 -2.45 -7.45
C PHE A 66 -9.28 -3.17 -7.12
N ASN A 67 -9.46 -3.64 -5.89
CA ASN A 67 -10.73 -4.21 -5.43
C ASN A 67 -11.86 -3.16 -5.46
N GLY A 68 -11.54 -1.88 -5.22
CA GLY A 68 -12.49 -0.77 -5.34
C GLY A 68 -12.85 -0.37 -6.78
N ASP A 69 -12.40 -1.11 -7.78
CA ASP A 69 -12.65 -0.91 -9.21
C ASP A 69 -12.45 0.54 -9.71
N PRO A 70 -11.21 1.06 -9.67
CA PRO A 70 -10.92 2.45 -10.02
C PRO A 70 -11.22 2.76 -11.50
N GLY A 71 -11.29 1.75 -12.36
CA GLY A 71 -11.65 1.93 -13.77
C GLY A 71 -13.05 2.53 -13.96
N ARG A 72 -13.99 2.23 -13.05
CA ARG A 72 -15.39 2.65 -13.16
C ARG A 72 -15.59 4.17 -13.25
N PHE A 73 -14.74 4.95 -12.59
CA PHE A 73 -14.87 6.40 -12.49
C PHE A 73 -13.61 7.17 -12.90
N ASN A 74 -12.59 6.51 -13.44
CA ASN A 74 -11.28 7.11 -13.70
C ASN A 74 -11.33 8.35 -14.61
N TYR A 75 -12.25 8.35 -15.58
CA TYR A 75 -12.42 9.45 -16.54
C TYR A 75 -13.68 10.29 -16.27
N MET A 76 -14.37 10.03 -15.16
CA MET A 76 -15.59 10.73 -14.80
C MET A 76 -15.25 11.99 -13.99
N PRO A 77 -15.75 13.19 -14.38
CA PRO A 77 -15.62 14.39 -13.56
C PRO A 77 -16.20 14.17 -12.15
N LYS A 78 -15.56 14.74 -11.12
CA LYS A 78 -15.96 14.54 -9.72
C LYS A 78 -17.44 14.88 -9.46
N ALA A 79 -17.96 15.91 -10.11
CA ALA A 79 -19.36 16.33 -9.99
C ALA A 79 -20.35 15.29 -10.55
N HIS A 80 -19.91 14.43 -11.47
CA HIS A 80 -20.75 13.42 -12.14
C HIS A 80 -20.74 12.07 -11.41
N VAL A 81 -19.88 11.88 -10.41
CA VAL A 81 -19.89 10.66 -9.60
C VAL A 81 -21.22 10.59 -8.82
N PRO A 82 -22.03 9.53 -8.99
CA PRO A 82 -23.30 9.39 -8.30
C PRO A 82 -23.13 9.47 -6.79
N ALA A 83 -24.11 10.03 -6.08
CA ALA A 83 -24.01 10.33 -4.66
C ALA A 83 -23.60 9.10 -3.84
N GLN A 84 -24.16 7.92 -4.13
CA GLN A 84 -23.84 6.68 -3.44
C GLN A 84 -22.38 6.19 -3.63
N TYR A 85 -21.68 6.64 -4.68
CA TYR A 85 -20.29 6.25 -4.96
C TYR A 85 -19.27 7.32 -4.58
N ARG A 86 -19.70 8.45 -4.01
CA ARG A 86 -18.76 9.52 -3.60
C ARG A 86 -17.81 9.07 -2.50
N GLY A 87 -18.29 8.24 -1.57
CA GLY A 87 -17.47 7.65 -0.52
C GLY A 87 -16.39 6.73 -1.09
N VAL A 88 -16.77 5.82 -2.00
CA VAL A 88 -15.85 4.96 -2.75
C VAL A 88 -14.77 5.78 -3.45
N ALA A 89 -15.17 6.80 -4.24
CA ALA A 89 -14.22 7.64 -4.95
C ALA A 89 -13.25 8.39 -4.01
N ARG A 90 -13.71 8.80 -2.82
CA ARG A 90 -12.86 9.45 -1.81
C ARG A 90 -11.84 8.48 -1.21
N VAL A 91 -12.21 7.22 -0.97
CA VAL A 91 -11.25 6.20 -0.51
C VAL A 91 -10.20 5.94 -1.58
N LEU A 92 -10.60 5.81 -2.85
CA LEU A 92 -9.67 5.64 -3.97
C LEU A 92 -8.72 6.84 -4.11
N ASP A 93 -9.21 8.07 -3.96
CA ASP A 93 -8.37 9.28 -3.94
C ASP A 93 -7.30 9.18 -2.85
N ASN A 94 -7.71 8.82 -1.63
CA ASN A 94 -6.82 8.73 -0.48
C ASN A 94 -5.78 7.61 -0.64
N ILE A 95 -6.17 6.45 -1.15
CA ILE A 95 -5.24 5.35 -1.40
C ILE A 95 -4.22 5.77 -2.47
N CYS A 96 -4.67 6.32 -3.61
CA CYS A 96 -3.79 6.77 -4.68
C CYS A 96 -2.81 7.84 -4.20
N LEU A 97 -3.27 8.81 -3.41
CA LEU A 97 -2.43 9.85 -2.83
C LEU A 97 -1.34 9.24 -1.92
N ARG A 98 -1.71 8.32 -1.04
CA ARG A 98 -0.77 7.65 -0.11
C ARG A 98 0.23 6.75 -0.85
N VAL A 99 -0.22 6.05 -1.89
CA VAL A 99 0.68 5.29 -2.77
C VAL A 99 1.72 6.23 -3.37
N ASN A 100 1.28 7.31 -4.02
CA ASN A 100 2.19 8.24 -4.69
C ASN A 100 3.07 9.06 -3.72
N SER A 101 2.67 9.18 -2.45
CA SER A 101 3.50 9.81 -1.42
C SER A 101 4.51 8.85 -0.78
N GLY A 102 4.58 7.59 -1.23
CA GLY A 102 5.44 6.57 -0.64
C GLY A 102 5.05 6.18 0.79
N PHE A 103 3.79 6.34 1.18
CA PHE A 103 3.32 6.02 2.54
C PHE A 103 3.39 4.51 2.83
N TYR A 104 3.13 3.68 1.82
CA TYR A 104 3.17 2.23 1.93
C TYR A 104 4.55 1.70 1.51
N LEU A 105 5.15 0.88 2.37
CA LEU A 105 6.46 0.30 2.11
C LEU A 105 6.35 -1.02 1.34
N ILE A 106 7.41 -1.39 0.62
CA ILE A 106 7.52 -2.68 -0.06
C ILE A 106 8.14 -3.69 0.92
N TYR A 107 7.49 -4.83 1.12
CA TYR A 107 8.10 -5.95 1.85
C TYR A 107 8.93 -6.84 0.89
N PRO A 108 10.20 -7.14 1.21
CA PRO A 108 11.04 -8.01 0.38
C PRO A 108 10.43 -9.40 0.22
N GLY A 109 10.41 -9.92 -1.01
CA GLY A 109 9.95 -11.28 -1.32
C GLY A 109 8.44 -11.45 -1.50
N GLU A 110 7.64 -10.39 -1.38
CA GLU A 110 6.22 -10.42 -1.75
C GLU A 110 6.02 -9.97 -3.20
N THR A 111 5.38 -10.80 -4.01
CA THR A 111 4.88 -10.41 -5.34
C THR A 111 3.53 -9.71 -5.21
N PRO A 112 3.26 -8.63 -5.95
CA PRO A 112 1.94 -8.01 -5.96
C PRO A 112 0.88 -9.00 -6.41
N ARG A 113 -0.14 -9.25 -5.57
CA ARG A 113 -1.25 -10.16 -5.88
C ARG A 113 -1.98 -9.83 -7.18
N HIS A 114 -1.90 -8.58 -7.61
CA HIS A 114 -2.54 -8.06 -8.81
C HIS A 114 -1.53 -7.54 -9.85
N GLN A 115 -0.36 -8.16 -9.97
CA GLN A 115 0.68 -7.73 -10.92
C GLN A 115 0.13 -7.53 -12.34
N ALA A 116 -0.67 -8.47 -12.87
CA ALA A 116 -1.25 -8.34 -14.20
C ALA A 116 -2.16 -7.10 -14.32
N ARG A 117 -3.02 -6.86 -13.33
CA ARG A 117 -3.93 -5.72 -13.32
C ARG A 117 -3.18 -4.40 -13.17
N LEU A 118 -2.11 -4.37 -12.39
CA LEU A 118 -1.22 -3.23 -12.28
C LEU A 118 -0.52 -2.94 -13.62
N SER A 119 0.06 -3.94 -14.27
CA SER A 119 0.70 -3.77 -15.58
C SER A 119 -0.29 -3.25 -16.63
N THR A 120 -1.51 -3.79 -16.68
CA THR A 120 -2.58 -3.29 -17.55
C THR A 120 -2.93 -1.83 -17.23
N TRP A 121 -3.06 -1.49 -15.94
CA TRP A 121 -3.36 -0.12 -15.51
C TRP A 121 -2.28 0.88 -15.93
N LEU A 122 -1.00 0.55 -15.73
CA LEU A 122 0.13 1.37 -16.17
C LEU A 122 0.17 1.51 -17.70
N GLY A 123 -0.21 0.45 -18.44
CA GLY A 123 -0.41 0.51 -19.88
C GLY A 123 -1.46 1.53 -20.30
N TYR A 124 -2.63 1.54 -19.63
CA TYR A 124 -3.66 2.56 -19.89
C TYR A 124 -3.17 3.99 -19.55
N GLN A 125 -2.46 4.17 -18.43
CA GLN A 125 -1.86 5.46 -18.08
C GLN A 125 -0.86 5.94 -19.14
N GLN A 126 -0.06 5.04 -19.70
CA GLN A 126 0.90 5.37 -20.75
C GLN A 126 0.20 5.75 -22.06
N ALA A 127 -0.84 5.00 -22.45
CA ALA A 127 -1.65 5.32 -23.62
C ALA A 127 -2.34 6.69 -23.48
N ASP A 128 -2.93 6.97 -22.32
CA ASP A 128 -3.53 8.28 -22.04
C ASP A 128 -2.51 9.41 -22.16
N ARG A 129 -1.30 9.23 -21.61
CA ARG A 129 -0.22 10.22 -21.74
C ARG A 129 0.16 10.45 -23.20
N ALA A 130 0.23 9.40 -24.02
CA ALA A 130 0.51 9.52 -25.45
C ALA A 130 -0.58 10.31 -26.20
N GLU A 131 -1.83 10.22 -25.75
CA GLU A 131 -2.98 10.95 -26.29
C GLU A 131 -3.20 12.33 -25.64
N GLY A 132 -2.33 12.78 -24.74
CA GLY A 132 -2.47 14.05 -24.02
C GLY A 132 -3.62 14.06 -23.00
N ARG A 133 -4.11 12.90 -22.59
CA ARG A 133 -5.15 12.70 -21.57
C ARG A 133 -4.54 12.22 -20.26
N ARG A 134 -5.33 12.27 -19.20
CA ARG A 134 -5.00 11.65 -17.91
C ARG A 134 -6.27 11.19 -17.20
N GLY A 135 -6.18 10.02 -16.57
CA GLY A 135 -7.17 9.58 -15.60
C GLY A 135 -7.09 10.38 -14.29
N ARG A 136 -8.08 10.15 -13.43
CA ARG A 136 -8.13 10.71 -12.08
C ARG A 136 -7.09 10.08 -11.15
N TRP A 137 -6.93 8.76 -11.21
CA TRP A 137 -6.04 8.01 -10.34
C TRP A 137 -4.81 7.54 -11.11
N MET A 138 -3.79 8.39 -11.14
CA MET A 138 -2.51 8.10 -11.76
C MET A 138 -1.55 7.54 -10.70
N LEU A 139 -1.08 6.31 -10.85
CA LEU A 139 -0.02 5.73 -10.03
C LEU A 139 1.34 6.18 -10.57
N ASP A 140 2.19 6.72 -9.70
CA ASP A 140 3.54 7.15 -10.07
C ASP A 140 4.46 5.93 -10.27
N GLU A 141 4.88 5.70 -11.51
CA GLU A 141 5.73 4.56 -11.86
C GLU A 141 7.08 4.59 -11.15
N ARG A 142 7.58 5.76 -10.73
CA ARG A 142 8.84 5.89 -9.99
C ARG A 142 8.73 5.36 -8.58
N ILE A 143 7.58 5.55 -7.94
CA ILE A 143 7.30 5.00 -6.62
C ILE A 143 7.10 3.48 -6.70
N LEU A 144 6.50 3.01 -7.80
CA LEU A 144 6.30 1.58 -8.03
C LEU A 144 7.55 0.86 -8.56
N ALA A 145 8.51 1.59 -9.13
CA ALA A 145 9.70 1.03 -9.78
C ALA A 145 10.43 -0.03 -8.93
N PRO A 146 10.68 0.18 -7.62
CA PRO A 146 11.39 -0.83 -6.81
C PRO A 146 10.62 -2.14 -6.63
N MET A 147 9.29 -2.10 -6.77
CA MET A 147 8.42 -3.28 -6.76
C MET A 147 8.32 -3.93 -8.14
N LEU A 148 8.41 -3.14 -9.22
CA LEU A 148 8.25 -3.60 -10.60
C LEU A 148 9.53 -4.14 -11.23
N GLN A 149 10.68 -3.57 -10.88
CA GLN A 149 11.98 -3.88 -11.50
C GLN A 149 12.70 -5.05 -10.82
N ASP A 150 12.12 -5.63 -9.77
CA ASP A 150 12.73 -6.69 -8.96
C ASP A 150 14.04 -6.31 -8.23
N ASP A 151 14.48 -5.06 -8.34
CA ASP A 151 15.75 -4.55 -7.83
C ASP A 151 15.89 -4.61 -6.29
N LEU A 152 14.79 -4.81 -5.56
CA LEU A 152 14.77 -4.99 -4.10
C LEU A 152 14.46 -6.43 -3.64
N ARG A 153 14.33 -7.41 -4.56
CA ARG A 153 14.29 -8.82 -4.16
C ARG A 153 15.69 -9.26 -3.78
N LEU A 154 16.03 -9.13 -2.49
CA LEU A 154 17.12 -9.92 -1.92
C LEU A 154 16.83 -11.40 -2.26
N PRO A 155 17.77 -12.12 -2.91
CA PRO A 155 17.61 -13.55 -3.14
C PRO A 155 17.27 -14.22 -1.82
N ARG A 156 16.24 -15.06 -1.81
CA ARG A 156 15.76 -15.75 -0.59
C ARG A 156 16.88 -16.56 0.08
N GLU A 157 17.89 -16.94 -0.71
CA GLU A 157 19.09 -17.67 -0.28
C GLU A 157 20.12 -16.79 0.46
N MET A 158 20.03 -15.46 0.37
CA MET A 158 20.96 -14.51 1.01
C MET A 158 20.40 -13.85 2.28
N ALA A 159 19.17 -14.18 2.72
CA ALA A 159 18.64 -13.67 3.98
C ALA A 159 19.33 -14.40 5.16
N PRO A 160 20.20 -13.73 5.95
CA PRO A 160 20.85 -14.39 7.09
C PRO A 160 19.79 -14.73 8.13
N ALA A 161 19.57 -16.02 8.35
CA ALA A 161 18.77 -16.52 9.45
C ALA A 161 19.36 -15.99 10.77
N GLY A 162 18.61 -15.11 11.45
CA GLY A 162 18.87 -14.80 12.86
C GLY A 162 19.61 -13.49 13.20
N LYS A 163 19.64 -12.47 12.34
CA LYS A 163 20.08 -11.11 12.77
C LYS A 163 18.90 -10.15 12.97
N PRO A 164 18.93 -9.28 13.99
CA PRO A 164 17.88 -8.30 14.24
C PRO A 164 17.75 -7.36 13.03
N ARG A 165 16.52 -7.24 12.52
CA ARG A 165 16.17 -6.51 11.29
C ARG A 165 16.65 -5.06 11.38
N PRO A 166 17.66 -4.64 10.58
CA PRO A 166 18.00 -3.23 10.50
C PRO A 166 16.85 -2.48 9.84
N SER A 167 16.55 -1.29 10.35
CA SER A 167 15.47 -0.45 9.83
C SER A 167 15.83 0.06 8.43
N LEU A 168 14.98 -0.27 7.45
CA LEU A 168 15.08 0.11 6.02
C LEU A 168 15.26 1.62 5.78
N TRP A 169 14.97 2.47 6.76
CA TRP A 169 15.27 3.91 6.72
C TRP A 169 16.78 4.20 6.66
N ARG A 170 17.63 3.34 7.24
CA ARG A 170 19.09 3.48 7.11
C ARG A 170 19.56 3.15 5.70
N ASP A 171 19.02 2.09 5.09
CA ASP A 171 19.46 1.65 3.77
C ASP A 171 18.99 2.60 2.66
N LEU A 172 17.77 3.14 2.76
CA LEU A 172 17.23 4.08 1.79
C LEU A 172 17.87 5.48 1.86
N LEU A 173 18.36 5.90 3.04
CA LEU A 173 19.05 7.18 3.25
C LEU A 173 20.58 7.06 3.25
N SER A 174 21.15 5.86 3.13
CA SER A 174 22.60 5.62 3.13
C SER A 174 23.38 6.49 2.12
N PRO A 175 22.87 6.76 0.89
CA PRO A 175 23.58 7.64 -0.05
C PRO A 175 23.58 9.11 0.36
N ILE A 176 22.62 9.55 1.19
CA ILE A 176 22.46 10.94 1.62
C ILE A 176 23.13 11.18 2.98
N ILE A 177 23.17 10.15 3.84
CA ILE A 177 23.86 10.17 5.14
C ILE A 177 25.39 10.06 4.96
N GLY A 178 25.87 9.47 3.86
CA GLY A 178 27.30 9.34 3.54
C GLY A 178 28.05 10.64 3.22
N LEU A 179 27.40 11.80 3.22
CA LEU A 179 28.03 13.12 3.09
C LEU A 179 28.06 13.93 4.41
N GLY A 180 27.52 13.37 5.50
CA GLY A 180 27.61 13.94 6.84
C GLY A 180 28.73 13.28 7.62
N VAL A 181 29.81 14.02 7.86
CA VAL A 181 30.98 13.65 8.67
C VAL A 181 30.61 12.75 9.85
N ASP A 182 31.13 11.53 9.84
CA ASP A 182 30.95 10.59 10.93
C ASP A 182 31.64 11.13 12.21
N ARG A 183 30.82 11.44 13.20
CA ARG A 183 31.26 12.00 14.49
C ARG A 183 32.02 11.00 15.34
N ASP A 184 32.03 9.71 14.97
CA ASP A 184 32.80 8.68 15.67
C ASP A 184 34.26 8.54 15.17
N ILE A 185 34.64 9.20 14.07
CA ILE A 185 36.05 9.28 13.61
C ILE A 185 36.85 10.32 14.43
N LEU A 186 36.18 11.22 15.16
CA LEU A 186 36.86 12.25 15.98
C LEU A 186 37.34 11.74 17.36
N LYS A 187 37.08 10.48 17.72
CA LYS A 187 37.59 9.89 18.97
C LYS A 187 39.00 9.31 18.89
N TYR A 188 39.60 9.26 17.70
CA TYR A 188 40.98 8.79 17.49
C TYR A 188 41.88 9.87 16.87
N LYS A 189 41.68 11.12 17.29
CA LYS A 189 42.68 12.16 17.05
C LYS A 189 43.56 12.23 18.29
N ASP A 190 44.73 11.59 18.22
CA ASP A 190 45.77 11.83 19.21
C ASP A 190 46.13 13.32 19.26
N PRO A 191 46.39 13.89 20.44
CA PRO A 191 46.85 15.26 20.56
C PRO A 191 48.25 15.39 19.97
N LEU A 192 48.43 16.33 19.04
CA LEU A 192 49.73 16.93 18.74
C LEU A 192 50.09 17.92 19.85
#